data_AF-A0A2R6G573-F1
#
_entry.id   AF-A0A2R6G573-F1
#
_cell.length_a   1.000
_cell.length_b   1.000
_cell.length_c   1.000
_cell.angle_alpha   90.00
_cell.angle_beta   90.00
_cell.angle_gamma   90.00
#
_symmetry.space_group_name_H-M   'P 1'
#
loop_
_entity.id
_entity.type
_entity.pdbx_description
1 polymer ?
#
loop_
_entity_poly.entity_id
_entity_poly.type
_entity_poly.pdbx_seq_one_letter_code
_entity_poly.pdbx_strand_id
1 'polypeptide(L)'
;MFTDLIDYPIETDRIDYEVAHKLRDLDDTPHLLTRVKLTGTEFPHRALEPYVRVGDVESRFVDISDDGTVARAYFDQPLPEGGTIEFGYGAEPPRVRLRHGIRLKDLTPLDPDRLPDDTRFVDRFFDDDEPIVG
;
A
#
# COMPACT_ATOMS: atom_id res chain seq x y z
N MET A 1 -35.92 5.62 18.91
CA MET A 1 -34.97 6.00 17.84
C MET A 1 -33.60 5.67 18.36
N PHE A 2 -33.05 4.52 17.95
CA PHE A 2 -31.64 4.22 18.19
C PHE A 2 -30.90 4.72 16.97
N THR A 3 -30.17 5.83 17.13
CA THR A 3 -29.12 6.20 16.21
C THR A 3 -27.96 5.28 16.55
N ASP A 4 -27.96 4.07 16.00
CA ASP A 4 -26.75 3.25 15.97
C ASP A 4 -25.72 4.05 15.18
N LEU A 5 -24.89 4.78 15.92
CA LEU A 5 -23.69 5.42 15.42
C LEU A 5 -22.78 4.26 14.99
N ILE A 6 -22.85 3.89 13.71
CA ILE A 6 -21.85 3.00 13.14
C ILE A 6 -20.54 3.78 13.23
N ASP A 7 -19.64 3.38 14.13
CA ASP A 7 -18.31 3.97 14.24
C ASP A 7 -17.64 3.92 12.87
N TYR A 8 -17.46 5.09 12.27
CA TYR A 8 -16.91 5.26 10.93
C TYR A 8 -15.72 6.23 11.00
N PRO A 9 -14.52 5.84 10.53
CA PRO A 9 -14.14 4.53 9.98
C PRO A 9 -14.31 3.38 10.96
N ILE A 10 -14.54 2.17 10.45
CA ILE A 10 -14.47 0.95 11.25
C ILE A 10 -13.00 0.72 11.63
N GLU A 11 -12.68 0.85 12.91
CA GLU A 11 -11.37 0.46 13.44
C GLU A 11 -11.34 -1.05 13.67
N THR A 12 -10.32 -1.74 13.14
CA THR A 12 -10.23 -3.20 13.26
C THR A 12 -8.79 -3.68 13.42
N ASP A 13 -8.64 -4.69 14.28
CA ASP A 13 -7.41 -5.50 14.43
C ASP A 13 -7.44 -6.76 13.56
N ARG A 14 -8.52 -6.98 12.80
CA ARG A 14 -8.70 -8.17 11.97
C ARG A 14 -8.01 -8.09 10.63
N ILE A 15 -7.46 -6.93 10.26
CA ILE A 15 -6.74 -6.80 9.01
C ILE A 15 -5.28 -7.16 9.24
N ASP A 16 -4.86 -8.23 8.58
CA ASP A 16 -3.45 -8.56 8.40
C ASP A 16 -2.93 -7.84 7.15
N TYR A 17 -1.63 -7.53 7.15
CA TYR A 17 -0.97 -6.96 5.98
C TYR A 17 0.37 -7.64 5.68
N GLU A 18 0.74 -7.61 4.40
CA GLU A 18 2.05 -8.05 3.90
C GLU A 18 2.59 -6.97 2.96
N VAL A 19 3.84 -6.56 3.17
CA VAL A 19 4.50 -5.57 2.30
C VAL A 19 5.57 -6.26 1.47
N ALA A 20 5.59 -5.99 0.17
CA ALA A 20 6.59 -6.53 -0.74
C ALA A 20 6.84 -5.57 -1.90
N HIS A 21 8.07 -5.52 -2.38
CA HIS A 21 8.35 -4.85 -3.65
C HIS A 21 7.89 -5.69 -4.85
N LYS A 22 7.41 -5.01 -5.88
CA LYS A 22 6.95 -5.61 -7.14
C LYS A 22 7.39 -4.77 -8.32
N LEU A 23 8.06 -5.42 -9.26
CA LEU A 23 8.28 -4.86 -10.59
C LEU A 23 6.99 -4.96 -11.40
N ARG A 24 6.56 -3.87 -12.02
CA ARG A 24 5.38 -3.83 -12.89
C ARG A 24 5.60 -2.82 -14.01
N ASP A 25 5.18 -3.17 -15.21
CA ASP A 25 5.19 -2.24 -16.32
C ASP A 25 4.02 -1.26 -16.18
N LEU A 26 4.35 0.03 -16.14
CA LEU A 26 3.41 1.15 -16.21
C LEU A 26 3.80 1.99 -17.42
N ASP A 27 2.86 2.19 -18.35
CA ASP A 27 3.11 2.91 -19.62
C ASP A 27 4.36 2.42 -20.36
N ASP A 28 4.46 1.09 -20.54
CA ASP A 28 5.59 0.38 -21.19
C ASP A 28 6.96 0.59 -20.53
N THR A 29 6.99 1.06 -19.28
CA THR A 29 8.23 1.27 -18.51
C THR A 29 8.20 0.44 -17.22
N PRO A 30 9.26 -0.33 -16.91
CA PRO A 30 9.33 -1.09 -15.66
C PRO A 30 9.45 -0.15 -14.46
N HIS A 31 8.49 -0.24 -13.55
CA HIS A 31 8.48 0.51 -12.29
C HIS A 31 8.60 -0.44 -11.12
N LEU A 32 9.42 -0.05 -10.15
CA LEU A 32 9.47 -0.71 -8.86
C LEU A 32 8.43 -0.09 -7.92
N LEU A 33 7.40 -0.87 -7.59
CA LEU A 33 6.30 -0.46 -6.73
C LEU A 33 6.38 -1.15 -5.38
N THR A 34 5.97 -0.44 -4.33
CA THR A 34 5.72 -1.07 -3.03
C THR A 34 4.29 -1.59 -3.01
N ARG A 35 4.10 -2.89 -2.82
CA ARG A 35 2.77 -3.49 -2.68
C ARG A 35 2.46 -3.73 -1.20
N VAL A 36 1.34 -3.18 -0.73
CA VAL A 36 0.72 -3.54 0.55
C VAL A 36 -0.49 -4.42 0.25
N LYS A 37 -0.41 -5.70 0.64
CA LYS A 37 -1.53 -6.65 0.56
C LYS A 37 -2.27 -6.62 1.89
N LEU A 38 -3.58 -6.42 1.86
CA LEU A 38 -4.48 -6.45 3.00
C LEU A 38 -5.38 -7.69 2.94
N THR A 39 -5.57 -8.36 4.08
CA THR A 39 -6.42 -9.56 4.23
C THR A 39 -7.14 -9.57 5.57
N GLY A 40 -8.10 -10.48 5.76
CA GLY A 40 -8.78 -10.67 7.06
C GLY A 40 -10.10 -9.92 7.22
N THR A 41 -10.53 -9.21 6.17
CA THR A 41 -11.88 -8.64 6.04
C THR A 41 -12.36 -8.73 4.58
N GLU A 42 -13.60 -8.35 4.34
CA GLU A 42 -14.16 -8.17 3.01
C GLU A 42 -13.90 -6.75 2.48
N PHE A 43 -13.45 -6.68 1.23
CA PHE A 43 -13.19 -5.50 0.41
C PHE A 43 -14.13 -5.57 -0.80
N PRO A 44 -15.35 -5.01 -0.72
CA PRO A 44 -16.35 -5.21 -1.76
C PRO A 44 -15.97 -4.49 -3.07
N HIS A 45 -16.26 -5.11 -4.21
CA HIS A 45 -16.16 -4.40 -5.49
C HIS A 45 -17.18 -3.28 -5.56
N ARG A 46 -16.75 -2.10 -6.02
CA ARG A 46 -17.59 -0.89 -6.12
C ARG A 46 -17.31 -0.15 -7.41
N ALA A 47 -18.26 0.70 -7.80
CA ALA A 47 -18.11 1.60 -8.94
C ALA A 47 -17.11 2.75 -8.68
N LEU A 48 -16.91 3.10 -7.40
CA LEU A 48 -15.91 4.08 -6.99
C LEU A 48 -14.52 3.42 -6.96
N GLU A 49 -13.50 4.20 -7.32
CA GLU A 49 -12.11 3.73 -7.32
C GLU A 49 -11.63 3.46 -5.89
N PRO A 50 -11.15 2.24 -5.59
CA PRO A 50 -10.60 1.92 -4.28
C PRO A 50 -9.24 2.61 -4.05
N TYR A 51 -9.00 3.02 -2.81
CA TYR A 51 -7.69 3.54 -2.39
C TYR A 51 -7.25 2.88 -1.07
N VAL A 52 -5.93 2.81 -0.89
CA VAL A 52 -5.30 2.60 0.41
C VAL A 52 -4.38 3.76 0.72
N ARG A 53 -4.42 4.23 1.96
CA ARG A 53 -3.49 5.24 2.47
C ARG A 53 -2.66 4.68 3.60
N VAL A 54 -1.38 5.03 3.64
CA VAL A 54 -0.44 4.71 4.71
C VAL A 54 0.18 6.01 5.20
N GLY A 55 -0.26 6.49 6.36
CA GLY A 55 0.05 7.85 6.79
C GLY A 55 -0.51 8.87 5.80
N ASP A 56 0.35 9.66 5.16
CA ASP A 56 -0.04 10.65 4.15
C ASP A 56 0.13 10.15 2.70
N VAL A 57 0.63 8.92 2.51
CA VAL A 57 0.92 8.37 1.18
C VAL A 57 -0.27 7.54 0.71
N GLU A 58 -0.85 7.91 -0.42
CA GLU A 58 -1.95 7.19 -1.06
C GLU A 58 -1.45 6.26 -2.16
N SER A 59 -2.12 5.11 -2.31
CA SER A 59 -1.80 4.12 -3.33
C SER A 59 -2.08 4.68 -4.72
N ARG A 60 -1.21 4.34 -5.67
CA ARG A 60 -1.41 4.64 -7.09
C ARG A 60 -2.62 3.92 -7.68
N PHE A 61 -2.84 2.68 -7.27
CA PHE A 61 -4.05 1.91 -7.58
C PHE A 61 -4.19 0.74 -6.58
N VAL A 62 -5.41 0.20 -6.51
CA VAL A 62 -5.73 -0.98 -5.69
C VAL A 62 -6.39 -2.05 -6.54
N ASP A 63 -5.88 -3.26 -6.45
CA ASP A 63 -6.44 -4.46 -7.07
C ASP A 63 -7.12 -5.31 -6.00
N ILE A 64 -8.43 -5.50 -6.13
CA ILE A 64 -9.25 -6.30 -5.20
C ILE A 64 -9.49 -7.66 -5.87
N SER A 65 -9.23 -8.75 -5.15
CA SER A 65 -9.52 -10.11 -5.66
C SER A 65 -11.00 -10.30 -5.99
N ASP A 66 -11.31 -11.22 -6.90
CA ASP A 66 -12.69 -11.46 -7.36
C ASP A 66 -13.66 -11.81 -6.22
N ASP A 67 -13.16 -12.47 -5.17
CA ASP A 67 -13.92 -12.85 -3.97
C ASP A 67 -13.99 -11.73 -2.91
N GLY A 68 -13.33 -10.60 -3.14
CA GLY A 68 -13.27 -9.46 -2.22
C GLY A 68 -12.49 -9.74 -0.93
N THR A 69 -11.73 -10.82 -0.81
CA THR A 69 -11.04 -11.15 0.47
C THR A 69 -9.62 -10.57 0.56
N VAL A 70 -9.08 -10.08 -0.57
CA VAL A 70 -7.74 -9.52 -0.66
C VAL A 70 -7.78 -8.19 -1.39
N ALA A 71 -7.20 -7.14 -0.79
CA ALA A 71 -6.90 -5.89 -1.47
C ALA A 71 -5.38 -5.74 -1.62
N ARG A 72 -4.90 -5.43 -2.83
CA ARG A 72 -3.48 -5.21 -3.15
C ARG A 72 -3.31 -3.76 -3.56
N ALA A 73 -2.80 -2.94 -2.66
CA ALA A 73 -2.47 -1.55 -2.93
C ALA A 73 -1.03 -1.44 -3.44
N TYR A 74 -0.82 -0.64 -4.47
CA TYR A 74 0.48 -0.41 -5.06
C TYR A 74 0.84 1.06 -4.92
N PHE A 75 2.05 1.33 -4.44
CA PHE A 75 2.57 2.66 -4.17
C PHE A 75 3.75 2.93 -5.08
N ASP A 76 3.72 4.08 -5.73
CA ASP A 76 4.78 4.66 -6.54
C ASP A 76 5.58 5.71 -5.75
N GLN A 77 5.41 5.75 -4.42
CA GLN A 77 6.10 6.64 -3.49
C GLN A 77 6.62 5.83 -2.28
N PRO A 78 7.71 6.26 -1.63
CA PRO A 78 8.21 5.60 -0.44
C PRO A 78 7.15 5.65 0.67
N LEU A 79 6.89 4.50 1.30
CA LEU A 79 5.99 4.44 2.45
C LEU A 79 6.71 4.94 3.72
N PRO A 80 6.00 5.58 4.67
CA PRO A 80 6.59 5.98 5.94
C PRO A 80 6.90 4.77 6.83
N GLU A 81 7.96 4.83 7.65
CA GLU A 81 8.39 3.72 8.55
C GLU A 81 7.32 3.25 9.52
N GLY A 82 6.36 4.12 9.80
CA GLY A 82 5.13 3.82 10.49
C GLY A 82 4.01 4.75 10.03
N GLY A 83 2.79 4.26 10.12
CA GLY A 83 1.61 5.02 9.72
C GLY A 83 0.36 4.17 9.77
N THR A 84 -0.77 4.81 10.00
CA THR A 84 -2.08 4.14 9.97
C THR A 84 -2.38 3.70 8.55
N ILE A 85 -2.84 2.45 8.38
CA ILE A 85 -3.36 1.95 7.10
C ILE A 85 -4.85 2.24 7.06
N GLU A 86 -5.28 2.90 6.00
CA GLU A 86 -6.68 3.22 5.73
C GLU A 86 -7.10 2.65 4.38
N PHE A 87 -8.32 2.12 4.29
CA PHE A 87 -8.91 1.66 3.04
C PHE A 87 -10.25 2.36 2.80
N GLY A 88 -10.46 2.85 1.58
CA GLY A 88 -11.66 3.58 1.20
C GLY A 88 -11.93 3.57 -0.30
N TYR A 89 -12.90 4.38 -0.73
CA TYR A 89 -13.28 4.51 -2.14
C TYR A 89 -13.54 5.97 -2.49
N GLY A 90 -13.02 6.41 -3.64
CA GLY A 90 -13.17 7.78 -4.12
C GLY A 90 -12.78 8.83 -3.07
N ALA A 91 -13.57 9.89 -2.95
CA ALA A 91 -13.37 10.94 -1.95
C ALA A 91 -14.09 10.67 -0.61
N GLU A 92 -14.61 9.45 -0.38
CA GLU A 92 -15.25 9.10 0.88
C GLU A 92 -14.19 9.03 2.01
N PRO A 93 -14.56 9.39 3.27
CA PRO A 93 -13.69 9.09 4.40
C PRO A 93 -13.44 7.57 4.45
N PRO A 94 -12.30 7.14 5.02
CA PRO A 94 -11.91 5.74 4.97
C PRO A 94 -12.98 4.85 5.59
N ARG A 95 -13.22 3.69 4.98
CA ARG A 95 -14.17 2.70 5.49
C ARG A 95 -13.58 1.90 6.62
N VAL A 96 -12.31 1.55 6.46
CA VAL A 96 -11.60 0.73 7.41
C VAL A 96 -10.29 1.40 7.76
N ARG A 97 -9.99 1.41 9.05
CA ARG A 97 -8.73 1.88 9.60
C ARG A 97 -8.11 0.77 10.42
N LEU A 98 -6.85 0.47 10.16
CA LEU A 98 -6.10 -0.46 10.99
C LEU A 98 -5.74 0.26 12.28
N ARG A 99 -6.11 -0.34 13.41
CA ARG A 99 -5.80 0.21 14.74
C ARG A 99 -4.29 0.25 15.01
N HIS A 100 -3.55 -0.66 14.40
CA HIS A 100 -2.10 -0.71 14.47
C HIS A 100 -1.49 -0.26 13.13
N GLY A 101 -0.52 0.65 13.20
CA GLY A 101 0.16 1.12 12.00
C GLY A 101 1.04 0.06 11.34
N ILE A 102 1.39 0.31 10.07
CA ILE A 102 2.36 -0.49 9.33
C ILE A 102 3.73 -0.44 10.01
N ARG A 103 4.49 -1.52 9.94
CA ARG A 103 5.91 -1.56 10.33
C ARG A 103 6.70 -2.06 9.14
N LEU A 104 7.38 -1.15 8.44
CA LEU A 104 8.13 -1.48 7.23
C LEU A 104 9.46 -2.20 7.50
N LYS A 105 9.90 -2.26 8.76
CA LYS A 105 11.17 -2.88 9.17
C LYS A 105 11.32 -4.37 8.80
N ASP A 106 10.23 -5.02 8.40
CA ASP A 106 10.20 -6.43 8.01
C ASP A 106 10.19 -6.61 6.47
N LEU A 107 10.32 -5.54 5.68
CA LEU A 107 10.53 -5.61 4.24
C LEU A 107 11.90 -6.19 3.93
N THR A 108 11.94 -7.28 3.17
CA THR A 108 13.18 -7.76 2.57
C THR A 108 13.60 -6.78 1.47
N PRO A 109 14.78 -6.15 1.57
CA PRO A 109 15.29 -5.29 0.52
C PRO A 109 15.48 -6.10 -0.77
N LEU A 110 15.22 -5.46 -1.91
CA LEU A 110 15.49 -6.07 -3.21
C LEU A 110 16.99 -6.05 -3.51
N ASP A 111 17.41 -7.08 -4.23
CA ASP A 111 18.77 -7.18 -4.75
C ASP A 111 18.89 -6.30 -6.02
N PRO A 112 19.64 -5.18 -5.97
CA PRO A 112 19.70 -4.22 -7.06
C PRO A 112 20.36 -4.84 -8.31
N ASP A 113 21.27 -5.80 -8.15
CA ASP A 113 21.96 -6.49 -9.26
C ASP A 113 21.02 -7.36 -10.10
N ARG A 114 19.79 -7.58 -9.63
CA ARG A 114 18.77 -8.39 -10.31
C ARG A 114 17.68 -7.56 -10.98
N LEU A 115 17.79 -6.22 -10.92
CA LEU A 115 16.82 -5.31 -11.51
C LEU A 115 17.26 -4.91 -12.93
N PRO A 116 16.32 -4.73 -13.88
CA PRO A 116 16.63 -4.13 -15.18
C PRO A 116 17.30 -2.76 -15.03
N ASP A 117 18.29 -2.48 -15.87
CA ASP A 117 19.08 -1.23 -15.84
C ASP A 117 18.22 0.05 -16.03
N ASP A 118 17.03 -0.09 -16.61
CA ASP A 118 16.06 0.97 -16.88
C ASP A 118 14.95 1.09 -15.82
N THR A 119 15.06 0.35 -14.71
CA THR A 119 14.06 0.39 -13.63
C THR A 119 14.06 1.74 -12.93
N ARG A 120 12.89 2.39 -12.87
CA ARG A 120 12.72 3.58 -12.03
C ARG A 120 12.50 3.17 -10.58
N PHE A 121 13.44 3.57 -9.73
CA PHE A 121 13.35 3.43 -8.28
C PHE A 121 12.51 4.55 -7.68
N VAL A 122 11.67 4.20 -6.71
CA VAL A 122 10.98 5.18 -5.87
C VAL A 122 11.09 4.82 -4.40
N ASP A 123 12.17 4.12 -4.03
CA ASP A 123 12.37 3.64 -2.69
C ASP A 123 13.48 4.44 -1.98
N ARG A 124 13.10 5.06 -0.87
CA ARG A 124 14.00 5.81 0.02
C ARG A 124 15.05 4.94 0.71
N PHE A 125 14.87 3.61 0.72
CA PHE A 125 15.85 2.69 1.30
C PHE A 125 17.08 2.45 0.41
N PHE A 126 17.07 2.97 -0.83
CA PHE A 126 18.19 2.89 -1.77
C PHE A 126 18.86 4.26 -2.02
N ASP A 127 18.40 5.33 -1.37
CA ASP A 127 18.97 6.69 -1.52
C ASP A 127 20.25 6.94 -0.68
N ASP A 128 20.80 5.93 0.01
CA ASP A 128 22.13 6.01 0.64
C ASP A 128 23.27 5.74 -0.37
N ASP A 129 23.18 6.32 -1.56
CA ASP A 129 24.34 6.51 -2.43
C ASP A 129 25.01 7.83 -2.02
N GLU A 130 25.79 7.77 -0.94
CA GLU A 130 26.94 8.68 -0.83
C GLU A 130 27.78 8.49 -2.10
N PRO A 131 28.19 9.58 -2.79
CA PRO A 131 29.04 9.43 -3.96
C PRO A 131 30.34 8.75 -3.53
N ILE A 132 30.62 7.56 -4.07
CA ILE A 132 31.94 6.95 -4.02
C ILE A 132 32.87 7.84 -4.84
N VAL A 133 33.50 8.82 -4.17
CA VAL A 133 34.64 9.54 -4.71
C VAL A 133 35.84 8.60 -4.62
N GLY A 134 36.25 8.05 -5.77
CA GLY A 134 37.48 7.30 -5.96
C GLY A 134 38.08 7.57 -7.33
#